data_AF-A0A8K0KLX0-F1
#
_entry.id   AF-A0A8K0KLX0-F1
#
_cell.length_a   1.000
_cell.length_b   1.000
_cell.length_c   1.000
_cell.angle_alpha   90.00
_cell.angle_beta   90.00
_cell.angle_gamma   90.00
#
_symmetry.space_group_name_H-M   'P 1'
#
loop_
_entity.id
_entity.type
_entity.pdbx_description
1 polymer ?
#
loop_
_entity_poly.entity_id
_entity_poly.type
_entity_poly.pdbx_seq_one_letter_code
_entity_poly.pdbx_strand_id
1 'polypeptide(L)'
;MNTFGAPHDELELAQGDSKHPVDASRKLFAFADTPHLVKNIRNRLLSCKELRVHPSQMPAKWDHISTLYNADKLLPAELRVCPNLTVNHLQPSKVMKMRVRLATQIFSNSVAQGLEEIDGTADFCQQMNAMFDALNRNKPSLGVHVDSADYLVLKQSLVWLDDWEAERNVGHLSATQFLTSTTAEGLRKTPQFNDYNGSLPSEFWVCSCLHRESKPRFPQGRFFGAVRIAAGSNDHPAAVTFLQLYKLLAVYGVLKPPRSGNCSIKYDIPLTPMIKISDIREIYTEKSSSQSNIQKLKEQLDGLIEQGDWEVCDVIEHDYSLAPVFDSIIYYITGYLCKRIKRQSKCPVCQAAVGTSTPTCLLSSAALCRMDEQILHPNVQLFNFIRGIEAKFVANLNLPNVYSATSGNLEAYCWLNF
;
A
#
# COMPACT_ATOMS: atom_id res chain seq x y z
N MET A 1 18.45 23.72 -17.78
CA MET A 1 18.29 22.55 -18.67
C MET A 1 16.96 21.89 -18.36
N ASN A 2 15.97 22.21 -19.20
CA ASN A 2 14.65 21.63 -19.43
C ASN A 2 14.04 20.72 -18.36
N THR A 3 13.32 21.33 -17.42
CA THR A 3 12.12 20.74 -16.84
C THR A 3 11.03 20.72 -17.92
N PHE A 4 10.59 19.53 -18.33
CA PHE A 4 9.41 19.37 -19.17
C PHE A 4 8.19 19.91 -18.41
N GLY A 5 7.86 21.18 -18.67
CA GLY A 5 6.57 21.75 -18.35
C GLY A 5 5.54 21.16 -19.31
N ALA A 6 4.64 20.33 -18.78
CA ALA A 6 3.39 20.08 -19.47
C ALA A 6 2.62 21.42 -19.53
N PRO A 7 2.03 21.77 -20.68
CA PRO A 7 1.34 23.04 -20.84
C PRO A 7 0.15 23.12 -19.88
N HIS A 8 -0.01 24.31 -19.31
CA HIS A 8 -0.89 24.62 -18.19
C HIS A 8 -2.34 24.92 -18.63
N ASP A 9 -2.74 24.43 -19.80
CA ASP A 9 -4.04 24.72 -20.42
C ASP A 9 -4.77 23.40 -20.73
N GLU A 10 -6.08 23.37 -20.41
CA GLU A 10 -7.01 22.22 -20.51
C GLU A 10 -7.01 21.22 -19.33
N LEU A 11 -7.12 21.74 -18.11
CA LEU A 11 -7.92 21.07 -17.06
C LEU A 11 -9.14 21.94 -16.76
N GLU A 12 -9.96 22.18 -17.79
CA GLU A 12 -11.39 22.41 -17.55
C GLU A 12 -11.92 21.12 -16.90
N LEU A 13 -11.93 21.09 -15.57
CA LEU A 13 -12.56 20.05 -14.78
C LEU A 13 -14.05 20.07 -15.10
N ALA A 14 -14.41 19.29 -16.11
CA ALA A 14 -15.74 19.11 -16.63
C ALA A 14 -16.75 18.91 -15.51
N GLN A 15 -17.85 19.65 -15.62
CA GLN A 15 -19.08 19.46 -14.87
C GLN A 15 -19.47 17.97 -14.86
N GLY A 16 -19.58 17.37 -13.67
CA GLY A 16 -20.35 16.17 -13.36
C GLY A 16 -19.94 14.84 -13.99
N ASP A 17 -19.99 14.72 -15.32
CA ASP A 17 -20.04 13.44 -16.02
C ASP A 17 -19.12 13.45 -17.25
N SER A 18 -17.93 12.84 -17.12
CA SER A 18 -17.10 12.57 -18.31
C SER A 18 -17.60 11.29 -19.00
N LYS A 19 -17.75 11.31 -20.33
CA LYS A 19 -18.08 10.11 -21.10
C LYS A 19 -16.91 9.13 -21.05
N HIS A 20 -17.20 7.82 -20.99
CA HIS A 20 -16.15 6.81 -21.05
C HIS A 20 -15.42 6.89 -22.40
N PRO A 21 -14.07 6.87 -22.43
CA PRO A 21 -13.29 7.17 -23.63
C PRO A 21 -13.46 6.15 -24.77
N VAL A 22 -13.97 4.95 -24.47
CA VAL A 22 -14.22 3.88 -25.45
C VAL A 22 -15.71 3.70 -25.75
N ASP A 23 -16.60 4.15 -24.86
CA ASP A 23 -18.03 3.87 -24.96
C ASP A 23 -18.82 5.08 -24.48
N ALA A 24 -19.34 5.85 -25.42
CA ALA A 24 -20.07 7.08 -25.12
C ALA A 24 -21.39 6.84 -24.36
N SER A 25 -21.88 5.60 -24.29
CA SER A 25 -23.08 5.24 -23.50
C SER A 25 -22.78 5.12 -22.00
N ARG A 26 -21.50 4.95 -21.63
CA ARG A 26 -21.06 4.81 -20.24
C ARG A 26 -20.55 6.13 -19.69
N LYS A 27 -20.91 6.41 -18.45
CA LYS A 27 -20.45 7.59 -17.72
C LYS A 27 -19.33 7.23 -16.75
N LEU A 28 -18.36 8.13 -16.62
CA LEU A 28 -17.29 8.07 -15.63
C LEU A 28 -17.54 9.12 -14.57
N PHE A 29 -17.62 8.66 -13.32
CA PHE A 29 -17.89 9.48 -12.16
C PHE A 29 -16.62 9.65 -11.33
N ALA A 30 -16.34 10.89 -10.95
CA ALA A 30 -15.20 11.24 -10.11
C ALA A 30 -15.63 11.35 -8.65
N PHE A 31 -14.96 10.61 -7.76
CA PHE A 31 -15.20 10.64 -6.33
C PHE A 31 -14.00 11.22 -5.59
N ALA A 32 -14.29 12.02 -4.57
CA ALA A 32 -13.29 12.46 -3.62
C ALA A 32 -13.11 11.42 -2.50
N ASP A 33 -11.95 11.44 -1.85
CA ASP A 33 -11.68 10.59 -0.69
C ASP A 33 -12.36 11.19 0.55
N THR A 34 -13.52 10.63 0.93
CA THR A 34 -14.33 11.09 2.07
C THR A 34 -13.54 11.19 3.39
N PRO A 35 -12.78 10.17 3.84
CA PRO A 35 -11.87 10.29 4.98
C PRO A 35 -10.95 11.52 4.93
N HIS A 36 -10.42 11.85 3.75
CA HIS A 36 -9.57 13.03 3.59
C HIS A 36 -10.36 14.33 3.69
N LEU A 37 -11.58 14.38 3.17
CA LEU A 37 -12.47 15.54 3.33
C LEU A 37 -12.79 15.81 4.81
N VAL A 38 -13.19 14.79 5.57
CA VAL A 38 -13.48 14.94 7.02
C VAL A 38 -12.26 15.44 7.79
N LYS A 39 -11.07 14.91 7.47
CA LYS A 39 -9.81 15.41 8.03
C LYS A 39 -9.59 16.89 7.73
N ASN A 40 -9.87 17.34 6.51
CA ASN A 40 -9.71 18.74 6.11
C ASN A 40 -10.70 19.65 6.86
N ILE A 41 -11.96 19.22 7.00
CA ILE A 41 -12.99 19.94 7.76
C ILE A 41 -12.58 20.08 9.22
N ARG A 42 -12.12 18.99 9.86
CA ARG A 42 -11.59 19.04 11.23
C ARG A 42 -10.44 20.02 11.33
N ASN A 43 -9.46 19.93 10.43
CA ASN A 43 -8.29 20.80 10.45
C ASN A 43 -8.68 22.27 10.25
N ARG A 44 -9.69 22.54 9.39
CA ARG A 44 -10.24 23.87 9.17
C ARG A 44 -10.88 24.41 10.44
N LEU A 45 -11.77 23.65 11.09
CA LEU A 45 -12.40 24.06 12.35
C LEU A 45 -11.36 24.30 13.46
N LEU A 46 -10.36 23.43 13.57
CA LEU A 46 -9.26 23.58 14.54
C LEU A 46 -8.44 24.86 14.30
N SER A 47 -8.20 25.23 13.03
CA SER A 47 -7.40 26.40 12.66
C SER A 47 -8.20 27.70 12.74
N CYS A 48 -9.42 27.74 12.21
CA CYS A 48 -10.27 28.92 12.16
C CYS A 48 -11.08 29.14 13.43
N LYS A 49 -11.15 28.14 14.33
CA LYS A 49 -11.89 28.11 15.60
C LYS A 49 -13.41 28.14 15.49
N GLU A 50 -13.93 28.63 14.36
CA GLU A 50 -15.35 28.76 14.12
C GLU A 50 -15.69 28.43 12.66
N LEU A 51 -16.77 27.68 12.46
CA LEU A 51 -17.45 27.50 11.19
C LEU A 51 -18.91 27.90 11.37
N ARG A 52 -19.52 28.56 10.37
CA ARG A 52 -20.89 29.03 10.48
C ARG A 52 -21.65 28.71 9.20
N VAL A 53 -22.66 27.86 9.32
CA VAL A 53 -23.50 27.42 8.20
C VAL A 53 -24.41 28.55 7.70
N HIS A 54 -25.14 29.19 8.63
CA HIS A 54 -26.10 30.23 8.29
C HIS A 54 -26.05 31.38 9.33
N PRO A 55 -26.31 32.64 8.94
CA PRO A 55 -26.30 33.80 9.85
C PRO A 55 -27.34 33.73 10.99
N SER A 56 -28.46 33.03 10.80
CA SER A 56 -29.46 32.83 11.86
C SER A 56 -29.14 31.67 12.80
N GLN A 57 -28.20 30.80 12.44
CA GLN A 57 -27.81 29.64 13.25
C GLN A 57 -26.61 29.98 14.13
N MET A 58 -26.51 29.25 15.25
CA MET A 58 -25.34 29.27 16.12
C MET A 58 -24.14 28.68 15.37
N PRO A 59 -22.96 29.31 15.43
CA PRO A 59 -21.78 28.78 14.76
C PRO A 59 -21.21 27.56 15.51
N ALA A 60 -20.63 26.64 14.75
CA ALA A 60 -19.87 25.52 15.29
C ALA A 60 -18.49 26.03 15.75
N LYS A 61 -18.18 25.85 17.05
CA LYS A 61 -16.96 26.39 17.67
C LYS A 61 -16.09 25.28 18.22
N TRP A 62 -14.79 25.37 17.96
CA TRP A 62 -13.80 24.45 18.52
C TRP A 62 -13.71 24.54 20.05
N ASP A 63 -14.05 25.70 20.61
CA ASP A 63 -14.04 25.94 22.05
C ASP A 63 -15.08 25.08 22.77
N HIS A 64 -16.25 24.86 22.18
CA HIS A 64 -17.30 24.03 22.78
C HIS A 64 -16.82 22.57 22.94
N ILE A 65 -16.11 22.03 21.94
CA ILE A 65 -15.48 20.70 21.99
C ILE A 65 -14.40 20.65 23.09
N SER A 66 -13.65 21.73 23.26
CA SER A 66 -12.60 21.83 24.29
C SER A 66 -13.20 21.86 25.69
N THR A 67 -14.30 22.60 25.87
CA THR A 67 -15.07 22.68 27.11
C THR A 67 -15.71 21.34 27.46
N LEU A 68 -16.35 20.67 26.49
CA LEU A 68 -16.90 19.32 26.67
C LEU A 68 -15.82 18.35 27.15
N TYR A 69 -14.67 18.30 26.49
CA TYR A 69 -13.58 17.42 26.91
C TYR A 69 -13.11 17.70 28.34
N ASN A 70 -12.97 18.98 28.70
CA ASN A 70 -12.53 19.36 30.03
C ASN A 70 -13.55 18.97 31.11
N ALA A 71 -14.84 19.07 30.83
CA ALA A 71 -15.91 18.61 31.72
C ALA A 71 -15.96 17.08 31.82
N ASP A 72 -16.00 16.38 30.68
CA ASP A 72 -16.11 14.93 30.58
C ASP A 72 -14.89 14.21 31.20
N LYS A 73 -13.69 14.80 31.08
CA LYS A 73 -12.47 14.24 31.67
C LYS A 73 -12.54 14.13 33.19
N LEU A 74 -13.31 15.00 33.87
CA LEU A 74 -13.44 14.99 35.33
C LEU A 74 -14.31 13.83 35.83
N LEU A 75 -15.15 13.27 34.96
CA LEU A 75 -15.97 12.11 35.30
C LEU A 75 -15.10 10.84 35.40
N PRO A 76 -15.46 9.90 36.30
CA PRO A 76 -14.90 8.56 36.31
C PRO A 76 -14.96 7.92 34.92
N ALA A 77 -13.94 7.12 34.56
CA ALA A 77 -13.79 6.62 33.19
C ALA A 77 -15.04 5.88 32.66
N GLU A 78 -15.76 5.18 33.52
CA GLU A 78 -16.97 4.42 33.21
C GLU A 78 -18.22 5.29 33.00
N LEU A 79 -18.18 6.56 33.43
CA LEU A 79 -19.29 7.52 33.34
C LEU A 79 -19.06 8.60 32.27
N ARG A 80 -17.96 8.51 31.51
CA ARG A 80 -17.66 9.47 30.45
C ARG A 80 -18.62 9.30 29.28
N VAL A 81 -19.17 10.41 28.82
CA VAL A 81 -20.02 10.47 27.61
C VAL A 81 -19.14 10.32 26.36
N CYS A 82 -17.93 10.87 26.39
CA CYS A 82 -17.01 10.89 25.27
C CYS A 82 -15.67 10.20 25.60
N PRO A 83 -15.65 8.90 25.95
CA PRO A 83 -14.44 8.21 26.41
C PRO A 83 -13.32 8.13 25.35
N ASN A 84 -13.69 8.25 24.08
CA ASN A 84 -12.76 8.26 22.95
C ASN A 84 -12.10 9.62 22.70
N LEU A 85 -12.67 10.69 23.25
CA LEU A 85 -12.12 12.03 23.10
C LEU A 85 -10.92 12.19 24.04
N THR A 86 -9.79 12.60 23.49
CA THR A 86 -8.52 12.71 24.23
C THR A 86 -7.82 14.02 23.90
N VAL A 87 -6.84 14.41 24.71
CA VAL A 87 -6.02 15.61 24.46
C VAL A 87 -5.41 15.66 23.05
N ASN A 88 -5.10 14.50 22.47
CA ASN A 88 -4.57 14.38 21.10
C ASN A 88 -5.56 14.80 20.00
N HIS A 89 -6.86 14.84 20.31
CA HIS A 89 -7.88 15.36 19.41
C HIS A 89 -7.88 16.90 19.37
N LEU A 90 -7.74 17.51 20.55
CA LEU A 90 -7.73 18.97 20.73
C LEU A 90 -6.41 19.59 20.30
N GLN A 91 -5.29 18.92 20.60
CA GLN A 91 -3.93 19.39 20.34
C GLN A 91 -3.15 18.37 19.51
N PRO A 92 -3.58 18.07 18.27
CA PRO A 92 -2.91 17.10 17.43
C PRO A 92 -1.55 17.63 16.96
N SER A 93 -0.50 16.82 17.11
CA SER A 93 0.77 17.06 16.43
C SER A 93 0.62 17.04 14.91
N LYS A 94 1.62 17.52 14.15
CA LYS A 94 1.58 17.52 12.67
C LYS A 94 1.26 16.13 12.09
N VAL A 95 1.80 15.06 12.69
CA VAL A 95 1.54 13.67 12.28
C VAL A 95 0.12 13.24 12.67
N MET A 96 -0.35 13.63 13.86
CA MET A 96 -1.70 13.30 14.33
C MET A 96 -2.79 14.02 13.52
N LYS A 97 -2.49 15.18 12.91
CA LYS A 97 -3.42 15.85 11.97
C LYS A 97 -3.77 14.98 10.77
N MET A 98 -2.91 14.02 10.42
CA MET A 98 -3.13 13.07 9.31
C MET A 98 -3.96 11.84 9.71
N ARG A 99 -4.17 11.59 11.01
CA ARG A 99 -4.93 10.43 11.50
C ARG A 99 -6.43 10.67 11.35
N VAL A 100 -7.03 10.03 10.35
CA VAL A 100 -8.48 10.08 10.09
C VAL A 100 -9.29 9.70 11.32
N ARG A 101 -8.86 8.69 12.09
CA ARG A 101 -9.55 8.26 13.33
C ARG A 101 -9.79 9.42 14.30
N LEU A 102 -8.80 10.29 14.49
CA LEU A 102 -8.94 11.44 15.39
C LEU A 102 -9.87 12.51 14.80
N ALA A 103 -10.00 12.58 13.48
CA ALA A 103 -10.92 13.52 12.84
C ALA A 103 -12.37 13.02 12.92
N THR A 104 -12.61 11.74 12.65
CA THR A 104 -13.96 11.15 12.71
C THR A 104 -14.51 11.11 14.13
N GLN A 105 -13.65 10.88 15.13
CA GLN A 105 -14.06 10.89 16.55
C GLN A 105 -14.43 12.28 17.08
N ILE A 106 -13.99 13.37 16.43
CA ILE A 106 -14.44 14.73 16.78
C ILE A 106 -15.90 14.94 16.37
N PHE A 107 -16.28 14.43 15.20
CA PHE A 107 -17.63 14.57 14.65
C PHE A 107 -18.48 13.33 14.95
N SER A 108 -18.25 12.63 16.05
CA SER A 108 -19.03 11.43 16.38
C SER A 108 -20.36 11.79 17.02
N ASN A 109 -21.34 10.89 16.91
CA ASN A 109 -22.62 11.03 17.60
C ASN A 109 -22.48 11.22 19.12
N SER A 110 -21.50 10.56 19.76
CA SER A 110 -21.24 10.75 21.20
C SER A 110 -20.82 12.18 21.55
N VAL A 111 -20.00 12.82 20.70
CA VAL A 111 -19.58 14.22 20.90
C VAL A 111 -20.75 15.15 20.68
N ALA A 112 -21.57 14.91 19.66
CA ALA A 112 -22.79 15.68 19.45
C ALA A 112 -23.75 15.59 20.65
N GLN A 113 -24.00 14.39 21.18
CA GLN A 113 -24.84 14.19 22.36
C GLN A 113 -24.25 14.85 23.62
N GLY A 114 -22.93 14.83 23.78
CA GLY A 114 -22.26 15.49 24.90
C GLY A 114 -22.30 17.03 24.84
N LEU A 115 -22.49 17.62 23.67
CA LEU A 115 -22.57 19.07 23.48
C LEU A 115 -23.97 19.66 23.75
N GLU A 116 -24.99 18.82 24.00
CA GLU A 116 -26.42 19.17 24.13
C GLU A 116 -27.04 19.75 22.83
N GLU A 117 -28.33 19.49 22.57
CA GLU A 117 -29.04 19.88 21.33
C GLU A 117 -29.19 21.39 21.12
N ILE A 118 -28.81 22.22 22.11
CA ILE A 118 -28.96 23.69 22.04
C ILE A 118 -27.72 24.35 21.40
N ASP A 119 -26.66 23.59 21.13
CA ASP A 119 -25.40 24.10 20.56
C ASP A 119 -25.31 23.86 19.05
N GLY A 120 -25.06 24.90 18.25
CA GLY A 120 -24.82 24.77 16.81
C GLY A 120 -23.60 23.88 16.46
N THR A 121 -22.70 23.64 17.42
CA THR A 121 -21.62 22.65 17.27
C THR A 121 -22.13 21.22 17.34
N ALA A 122 -23.16 20.94 18.15
CA ALA A 122 -23.79 19.63 18.22
C ALA A 122 -24.44 19.28 16.87
N ASP A 123 -25.26 20.18 16.32
CA ASP A 123 -25.91 20.02 15.02
C ASP A 123 -24.89 19.79 13.90
N PHE A 124 -23.80 20.57 13.89
CA PHE A 124 -22.73 20.40 12.93
C PHE A 124 -22.06 19.02 13.05
N CYS A 125 -21.79 18.55 14.27
CA CYS A 125 -21.24 17.22 14.50
C CYS A 125 -22.22 16.11 14.05
N GLN A 126 -23.53 16.24 14.32
CA GLN A 126 -24.53 15.28 13.86
C GLN A 126 -24.61 15.20 12.33
N GLN A 127 -24.69 16.36 11.67
CA GLN A 127 -24.72 16.45 10.21
C GLN A 127 -23.48 15.80 9.59
N MET A 128 -22.29 16.10 10.14
CA MET A 128 -21.04 15.51 9.68
C MET A 128 -20.96 14.00 9.95
N ASN A 129 -21.43 13.53 11.11
CA ASN A 129 -21.49 12.10 11.44
C ASN A 129 -22.37 11.35 10.44
N ALA A 130 -23.61 11.83 10.25
CA ALA A 130 -24.58 11.19 9.37
C ALA A 130 -24.07 11.13 7.93
N MET A 131 -23.51 12.24 7.43
CA MET A 131 -22.91 12.29 6.10
C MET A 131 -21.73 11.32 5.96
N PHE A 132 -20.81 11.28 6.94
CA PHE A 132 -19.67 10.37 6.89
C PHE A 132 -20.11 8.90 6.96
N ASP A 133 -21.08 8.57 7.82
CA ASP A 133 -21.58 7.20 7.97
C ASP A 133 -22.28 6.71 6.71
N ALA A 134 -23.18 7.53 6.13
CA ALA A 134 -23.79 7.26 4.83
C ALA A 134 -22.70 7.09 3.75
N LEU A 135 -21.64 7.91 3.82
CA LEU A 135 -20.52 7.81 2.90
C LEU A 135 -19.58 6.63 3.17
N ASN A 136 -19.67 5.93 4.30
CA ASN A 136 -18.64 4.98 4.74
C ASN A 136 -19.22 3.65 5.28
N ARG A 137 -20.43 3.28 4.83
CA ARG A 137 -21.06 1.98 5.16
C ARG A 137 -20.21 0.81 4.68
N ASN A 138 -20.10 -0.24 5.49
CA ASN A 138 -19.20 -1.37 5.23
C ASN A 138 -19.91 -2.67 4.82
N LYS A 139 -21.25 -2.66 4.78
CA LYS A 139 -22.08 -3.79 4.37
C LYS A 139 -22.85 -3.42 3.11
N PRO A 140 -22.90 -4.29 2.09
CA PRO A 140 -23.65 -4.02 0.85
C PRO A 140 -25.14 -3.80 1.12
N SER A 141 -25.73 -4.58 2.03
CA SER A 141 -27.12 -4.45 2.44
C SER A 141 -27.45 -3.14 3.16
N LEU A 142 -26.43 -2.41 3.62
CA LEU A 142 -26.53 -1.07 4.20
C LEU A 142 -25.99 -0.02 3.22
N GLY A 143 -25.87 -0.35 1.94
CA GLY A 143 -25.43 0.58 0.91
C GLY A 143 -26.45 1.69 0.65
N VAL A 144 -26.04 2.70 -0.12
CA VAL A 144 -26.95 3.77 -0.51
C VAL A 144 -27.82 3.30 -1.67
N HIS A 145 -29.13 3.40 -1.49
CA HIS A 145 -30.18 3.08 -2.47
C HIS A 145 -31.17 4.23 -2.53
N VAL A 146 -31.94 4.36 -3.62
CA VAL A 146 -32.90 5.47 -3.80
C VAL A 146 -33.90 5.57 -2.64
N ASP A 147 -34.23 4.44 -2.03
CA ASP A 147 -35.17 4.39 -0.90
C ASP A 147 -34.47 4.26 0.46
N SER A 148 -33.13 4.33 0.52
CA SER A 148 -32.41 4.19 1.78
C SER A 148 -32.37 5.49 2.58
N ALA A 149 -32.39 5.38 3.90
CA ALA A 149 -32.23 6.53 4.80
C ALA A 149 -30.91 7.28 4.53
N ASP A 150 -29.84 6.55 4.20
CA ASP A 150 -28.54 7.13 3.87
C ASP A 150 -28.60 7.98 2.59
N TYR A 151 -29.44 7.64 1.60
CA TYR A 151 -29.63 8.49 0.43
C TYR A 151 -30.31 9.81 0.78
N LEU A 152 -31.33 9.78 1.64
CA LEU A 152 -31.99 11.00 2.12
C LEU A 152 -31.01 11.90 2.88
N VAL A 153 -30.17 11.32 3.75
CA VAL A 153 -29.11 12.04 4.46
C VAL A 153 -28.16 12.73 3.48
N LEU A 154 -27.76 12.05 2.41
CA LEU A 154 -26.86 12.60 1.40
C LEU A 154 -27.50 13.69 0.55
N LYS A 155 -28.78 13.54 0.20
CA LYS A 155 -29.54 14.57 -0.50
C LYS A 155 -29.71 15.83 0.35
N GLN A 156 -30.08 15.67 1.61
CA GLN A 156 -30.17 16.77 2.58
C GLN A 156 -28.80 17.42 2.82
N SER A 157 -27.74 16.61 2.87
CA SER A 157 -26.36 17.10 3.00
C SER A 157 -25.93 17.97 1.83
N LEU A 158 -26.37 17.67 0.60
CA LEU A 158 -26.09 18.52 -0.56
C LEU A 158 -26.77 19.87 -0.45
N VAL A 159 -28.06 19.87 -0.14
CA VAL A 159 -28.83 21.12 0.06
C VAL A 159 -28.17 21.95 1.16
N TRP A 160 -27.82 21.33 2.28
CA TRP A 160 -27.12 21.98 3.39
C TRP A 160 -25.78 22.60 2.97
N LEU A 161 -24.99 21.93 2.12
CA LEU A 161 -23.74 22.48 1.58
C LEU A 161 -23.97 23.64 0.59
N ASP A 162 -25.01 23.55 -0.22
CA ASP A 162 -25.35 24.58 -1.22
C ASP A 162 -25.86 25.85 -0.53
N ASP A 163 -26.75 25.72 0.45
CA ASP A 163 -27.21 26.83 1.28
C ASP A 163 -26.04 27.50 2.01
N TRP A 164 -25.13 26.72 2.58
CA TRP A 164 -23.95 27.25 3.27
C TRP A 164 -23.03 28.07 2.34
N GLU A 165 -22.82 27.62 1.11
CA GLU A 165 -22.01 28.37 0.14
C GLU A 165 -22.77 29.58 -0.44
N ALA A 166 -24.09 29.49 -0.60
CA ALA A 166 -24.91 30.63 -1.01
C ALA A 166 -24.76 31.80 -0.04
N GLU A 167 -24.85 31.55 1.27
CA GLU A 167 -24.65 32.57 2.31
C GLU A 167 -23.25 33.19 2.28
N ARG A 168 -22.23 32.40 1.92
CA ARG A 168 -20.88 32.92 1.71
C ARG A 168 -20.80 33.81 0.47
N ASN A 169 -21.43 33.41 -0.63
CA ASN A 169 -21.39 34.15 -1.89
C ASN A 169 -22.14 35.50 -1.79
N VAL A 170 -23.21 35.54 -1.00
CA VAL A 170 -23.93 36.78 -0.66
C VAL A 170 -23.12 37.69 0.27
N GLY A 171 -22.07 37.17 0.91
CA GLY A 171 -21.15 37.93 1.75
C GLY A 171 -21.55 38.00 3.24
N HIS A 172 -22.54 37.19 3.67
CA HIS A 172 -22.93 37.12 5.08
C HIS A 172 -21.92 36.37 5.94
N LEU A 173 -21.08 35.53 5.32
CA LEU A 173 -20.06 34.72 5.99
C LEU A 173 -18.66 35.13 5.57
N SER A 174 -17.76 35.25 6.55
CA SER A 174 -16.35 35.45 6.26
C SER A 174 -15.71 34.21 5.63
N ALA A 175 -14.60 34.39 4.91
CA ALA A 175 -13.91 33.27 4.27
C ALA A 175 -13.49 32.19 5.28
N THR A 176 -13.14 32.55 6.51
CA THR A 176 -12.71 31.60 7.55
C THR A 176 -13.85 30.77 8.13
N GLN A 177 -15.09 31.25 8.05
CA GLN A 177 -16.29 30.58 8.56
C GLN A 177 -16.85 29.51 7.60
N PHE A 178 -16.31 29.41 6.39
CA PHE A 178 -16.64 28.37 5.40
C PHE A 178 -15.47 27.40 5.19
N LEU A 179 -15.72 26.29 4.51
CA LEU A 179 -14.70 25.32 4.09
C LEU A 179 -13.74 25.89 3.02
N THR A 180 -12.66 25.18 2.71
CA THR A 180 -11.89 25.50 1.48
C THR A 180 -12.72 25.15 0.26
N SER A 181 -12.58 25.89 -0.84
CA SER A 181 -13.25 25.60 -2.12
C SER A 181 -13.05 24.15 -2.55
N THR A 182 -11.82 23.64 -2.47
CA THR A 182 -11.48 22.25 -2.79
C THR A 182 -12.19 21.21 -1.91
N THR A 183 -12.40 21.52 -0.63
CA THR A 183 -13.07 20.59 0.30
C THR A 183 -14.58 20.61 0.08
N ALA A 184 -15.17 21.81 -0.12
CA ALA A 184 -16.58 21.96 -0.42
C ALA A 184 -16.95 21.29 -1.75
N GLU A 185 -16.16 21.52 -2.80
CA GLU A 185 -16.37 20.90 -4.12
C GLU A 185 -16.21 19.37 -4.06
N GLY A 186 -15.20 18.87 -3.35
CA GLY A 186 -15.02 17.43 -3.13
C GLY A 186 -16.20 16.78 -2.37
N LEU A 187 -16.76 17.50 -1.39
CA LEU A 187 -17.95 17.06 -0.66
C LEU A 187 -19.22 17.07 -1.51
N ARG A 188 -19.31 17.88 -2.58
CA ARG A 188 -20.48 17.86 -3.49
C ARG A 188 -20.41 16.79 -4.56
N LYS A 189 -19.21 16.53 -5.08
CA LYS A 189 -19.02 15.50 -6.12
C LYS A 189 -19.36 14.09 -5.62
N THR A 190 -19.15 13.84 -4.33
CA THR A 190 -19.37 12.50 -3.75
C THR A 190 -20.87 12.13 -3.63
N PRO A 191 -21.76 13.03 -3.16
CA PRO A 191 -23.19 12.74 -3.02
C PRO A 191 -24.02 12.99 -4.29
N GLN A 192 -23.63 13.89 -5.20
CA GLN A 192 -24.39 14.19 -6.45
C GLN A 192 -24.58 12.95 -7.34
N PHE A 193 -23.66 11.99 -7.28
CA PHE A 193 -23.80 10.72 -7.99
C PHE A 193 -25.01 9.90 -7.55
N ASN A 194 -25.42 9.98 -6.28
CA ASN A 194 -26.55 9.20 -5.79
C ASN A 194 -27.91 9.72 -6.32
N ASP A 195 -28.00 10.99 -6.72
CA ASP A 195 -29.24 11.59 -7.22
C ASP A 195 -29.54 11.16 -8.68
N TYR A 196 -28.55 10.63 -9.40
CA TYR A 196 -28.68 10.19 -10.80
C TYR A 196 -29.24 8.76 -10.97
N ASN A 197 -29.79 8.15 -9.92
CA ASN A 197 -30.23 6.76 -9.91
C ASN A 197 -31.57 6.47 -10.63
N GLY A 198 -32.15 7.42 -11.36
CA GLY A 198 -33.31 7.14 -12.24
C GLY A 198 -32.98 6.28 -13.46
N SER A 199 -31.70 5.96 -13.71
CA SER A 199 -31.24 5.25 -14.91
C SER A 199 -30.18 4.17 -14.67
N LEU A 200 -29.76 3.95 -13.42
CA LEU A 200 -28.88 2.84 -13.08
C LEU A 200 -29.75 1.59 -12.87
N PRO A 201 -29.47 0.47 -13.56
CA PRO A 201 -30.13 -0.79 -13.28
C PRO A 201 -30.02 -1.10 -11.78
N SER A 202 -31.03 -1.75 -11.22
CA SER A 202 -31.20 -2.17 -9.82
C SER A 202 -30.05 -3.00 -9.21
N GLU A 203 -28.92 -3.11 -9.90
CA GLU A 203 -27.74 -3.91 -9.57
C GLU A 203 -26.51 -3.06 -9.19
N PHE A 204 -26.56 -1.73 -9.29
CA PHE A 204 -25.43 -0.86 -8.91
C PHE A 204 -25.51 -0.35 -7.47
N TRP A 205 -24.86 -1.08 -6.57
CA TRP A 205 -24.73 -0.78 -5.14
C TRP A 205 -23.73 0.37 -4.92
N VAL A 206 -24.23 1.59 -4.71
CA VAL A 206 -23.38 2.73 -4.35
C VAL A 206 -23.17 2.74 -2.84
N CYS A 207 -22.30 1.85 -2.39
CA CYS A 207 -21.74 1.96 -1.06
C CYS A 207 -20.47 2.79 -1.21
N SER A 208 -20.43 4.00 -0.67
CA SER A 208 -19.22 4.84 -0.65
C SER A 208 -18.12 4.31 0.29
N CYS A 209 -18.27 3.08 0.79
CA CYS A 209 -17.17 2.12 0.86
C CYS A 209 -17.50 0.85 0.08
N LEU A 210 -17.14 0.89 -1.20
CA LEU A 210 -17.06 -0.24 -2.12
C LEU A 210 -16.39 -1.43 -1.41
N HIS A 211 -17.14 -2.54 -1.38
CA HIS A 211 -16.80 -3.91 -0.96
C HIS A 211 -15.35 -4.18 -0.54
N ARG A 212 -15.22 -4.89 0.59
CA ARG A 212 -13.99 -5.54 1.07
C ARG A 212 -13.36 -6.50 0.04
N GLU A 213 -14.12 -6.90 -0.97
CA GLU A 213 -13.74 -7.91 -1.97
C GLU A 213 -13.63 -7.38 -3.41
N SER A 214 -14.03 -6.14 -3.71
CA SER A 214 -13.90 -5.54 -5.06
C SER A 214 -13.41 -4.08 -5.01
N LYS A 215 -12.11 -3.90 -4.72
CA LYS A 215 -11.08 -2.84 -5.02
C LYS A 215 -11.49 -1.41 -5.54
N PRO A 216 -10.65 -0.31 -5.48
CA PRO A 216 -9.29 -0.11 -4.96
C PRO A 216 -8.97 1.25 -4.23
N ARG A 217 -9.92 2.06 -3.70
CA ARG A 217 -9.53 3.39 -3.14
C ARG A 217 -9.13 3.45 -1.64
N PHE A 218 -9.65 2.59 -0.77
CA PHE A 218 -9.04 2.28 0.55
C PHE A 218 -7.85 1.29 0.49
N PRO A 219 -7.71 0.47 -0.57
CA PRO A 219 -6.53 -0.35 -0.81
C PRO A 219 -5.22 0.40 -1.04
N GLN A 220 -5.19 1.65 -1.51
CA GLN A 220 -3.89 2.32 -1.72
C GLN A 220 -3.13 2.52 -0.40
N GLY A 221 -3.76 3.12 0.62
CA GLY A 221 -3.13 3.28 1.93
C GLY A 221 -2.74 1.94 2.57
N ARG A 222 -3.59 0.91 2.44
CA ARG A 222 -3.30 -0.44 2.92
C ARG A 222 -2.20 -1.14 2.12
N PHE A 223 -2.14 -0.91 0.81
CA PHE A 223 -1.13 -1.46 -0.09
C PHE A 223 0.22 -0.80 0.16
N PHE A 224 0.29 0.53 0.26
CA PHE A 224 1.50 1.22 0.67
C PHE A 224 1.94 0.78 2.07
N GLY A 225 0.99 0.56 2.99
CA GLY A 225 1.27 -0.05 4.29
C GLY A 225 1.85 -1.47 4.16
N ALA A 226 1.25 -2.32 3.32
CA ALA A 226 1.74 -3.68 3.07
C ALA A 226 3.12 -3.69 2.43
N VAL A 227 3.41 -2.79 1.49
CA VAL A 227 4.74 -2.61 0.90
C VAL A 227 5.76 -2.22 1.96
N ARG A 228 5.43 -1.27 2.85
CA ARG A 228 6.32 -0.87 3.96
C ARG A 228 6.57 -2.01 4.93
N ILE A 229 5.51 -2.75 5.31
CA ILE A 229 5.64 -3.94 6.17
C ILE A 229 6.51 -5.00 5.50
N ALA A 230 6.31 -5.26 4.21
CA ALA A 230 7.11 -6.21 3.44
C ALA A 230 8.57 -5.77 3.28
N ALA A 231 8.85 -4.47 3.35
CA ALA A 231 10.20 -3.91 3.36
C ALA A 231 10.89 -4.03 4.75
N GLY A 232 10.21 -4.54 5.77
CA GLY A 232 10.76 -4.70 7.12
C GLY A 232 11.14 -3.36 7.75
N SER A 233 12.39 -3.22 8.19
CA SER A 233 12.90 -1.97 8.78
C SER A 233 13.10 -0.83 7.77
N ASN A 234 12.91 -1.08 6.48
CA ASN A 234 13.02 -0.06 5.44
C ASN A 234 11.66 0.59 5.14
N ASP A 235 11.21 1.47 6.05
CA ASP A 235 9.92 2.19 5.94
C ASP A 235 9.80 3.08 4.68
N HIS A 236 10.92 3.40 4.04
CA HIS A 236 11.00 4.27 2.87
C HIS A 236 11.79 3.58 1.73
N PRO A 237 11.23 2.52 1.13
CA PRO A 237 11.93 1.77 0.09
C PRO A 237 12.20 2.67 -1.13
N ALA A 238 13.40 2.57 -1.70
CA ALA A 238 13.75 3.22 -2.95
C ALA A 238 12.87 2.68 -4.11
N ALA A 239 12.77 3.42 -5.21
CA ALA A 239 11.90 3.06 -6.34
C ALA A 239 12.12 1.62 -6.86
N VAL A 240 13.38 1.16 -6.92
CA VAL A 240 13.74 -0.20 -7.35
C VAL A 240 13.18 -1.24 -6.37
N THR A 241 13.39 -1.05 -5.08
CA THR A 241 12.86 -1.93 -4.01
C THR A 241 11.35 -1.92 -3.98
N PHE A 242 10.72 -0.75 -4.13
CA PHE A 242 9.26 -0.63 -4.24
C PHE A 242 8.73 -1.43 -5.42
N LEU A 243 9.36 -1.36 -6.59
CA LEU A 243 8.95 -2.11 -7.77
C LEU A 243 9.08 -3.62 -7.58
N GLN A 244 10.15 -4.08 -6.93
CA GLN A 244 10.34 -5.48 -6.59
C GLN A 244 9.24 -5.98 -5.63
N LEU A 245 8.98 -5.22 -4.56
CA LEU A 245 7.92 -5.54 -3.59
C LEU A 245 6.54 -5.47 -4.22
N TYR A 246 6.29 -4.51 -5.12
CA TYR A 246 5.05 -4.42 -5.89
C TYR A 246 4.82 -5.68 -6.72
N LYS A 247 5.83 -6.13 -7.47
CA LYS A 247 5.76 -7.37 -8.28
C LYS A 247 5.48 -8.59 -7.40
N LEU A 248 6.22 -8.72 -6.30
CA LEU A 248 6.03 -9.83 -5.35
C LEU A 248 4.63 -9.82 -4.75
N LEU A 249 4.14 -8.68 -4.27
CA LEU A 249 2.81 -8.56 -3.67
C LEU A 249 1.67 -8.75 -4.69
N ALA A 250 1.87 -8.35 -5.94
CA ALA A 250 0.91 -8.58 -7.02
C ALA A 250 0.76 -10.07 -7.33
N VAL A 251 1.87 -10.81 -7.38
CA VAL A 251 1.88 -12.26 -7.59
C VAL A 251 1.37 -13.00 -6.35
N TYR A 252 1.80 -12.60 -5.16
CA TYR A 252 1.39 -13.19 -3.88
C TYR A 252 -0.12 -13.13 -3.65
N GLY A 253 -0.79 -12.05 -4.08
CA GLY A 253 -2.24 -11.94 -3.98
C GLY A 253 -3.02 -12.90 -4.88
N VAL A 254 -2.41 -13.38 -5.97
CA VAL A 254 -3.00 -14.39 -6.88
C VAL A 254 -2.70 -15.80 -6.37
N LEU A 255 -1.51 -16.00 -5.82
CA LEU A 255 -1.03 -17.30 -5.37
C LEU A 255 -1.38 -17.64 -3.92
N LYS A 256 -2.02 -16.74 -3.17
CA LYS A 256 -2.44 -17.03 -1.79
C LYS A 256 -3.92 -17.41 -1.77
N PRO A 257 -4.27 -18.67 -1.42
CA PRO A 257 -5.66 -19.06 -1.28
C PRO A 257 -6.32 -18.32 -0.09
N PRO A 258 -7.64 -18.10 -0.12
CA PRO A 258 -8.36 -17.44 0.97
C PRO A 258 -8.23 -18.24 2.27
N ARG A 259 -8.09 -17.53 3.40
CA ARG A 259 -7.85 -18.10 4.74
C ARG A 259 -8.96 -19.04 5.27
N SER A 260 -10.10 -19.15 4.59
CA SER A 260 -11.28 -19.88 5.05
C SER A 260 -11.80 -20.89 4.02
N GLY A 261 -10.91 -21.71 3.46
CA GLY A 261 -11.27 -22.94 2.75
C GLY A 261 -11.22 -24.14 3.70
N ASN A 262 -12.22 -25.02 3.66
CA ASN A 262 -12.26 -26.27 4.43
C ASN A 262 -11.36 -27.33 3.76
N CYS A 263 -10.05 -27.18 3.83
CA CYS A 263 -9.10 -28.12 3.21
C CYS A 263 -8.42 -28.97 4.28
N SER A 264 -8.40 -30.30 4.08
CA SER A 264 -7.71 -31.26 4.95
C SER A 264 -6.60 -31.94 4.15
N ILE A 265 -5.34 -31.81 4.61
CA ILE A 265 -4.16 -32.32 3.92
C ILE A 265 -4.18 -33.87 3.89
N LYS A 266 -4.14 -34.47 2.71
CA LYS A 266 -3.94 -35.93 2.53
C LYS A 266 -2.45 -36.21 2.33
N TYR A 267 -1.84 -36.91 3.28
CA TYR A 267 -0.38 -37.13 3.37
C TYR A 267 0.19 -38.20 2.41
N ASP A 268 -0.62 -38.82 1.57
CA ASP A 268 -0.25 -40.06 0.85
C ASP A 268 0.27 -39.86 -0.58
N ILE A 269 0.53 -38.62 -1.02
CA ILE A 269 1.03 -38.34 -2.38
C ILE A 269 2.29 -37.47 -2.29
N PRO A 270 3.41 -37.82 -2.94
CA PRO A 270 4.57 -36.93 -3.02
C PRO A 270 4.16 -35.63 -3.72
N LEU A 271 4.33 -34.50 -3.01
CA LEU A 271 4.01 -33.15 -3.47
C LEU A 271 4.91 -32.76 -4.66
N THR A 272 4.47 -33.08 -5.87
CA THR A 272 5.03 -32.49 -7.11
C THR A 272 4.36 -31.15 -7.38
N PRO A 273 5.09 -30.02 -7.36
CA PRO A 273 4.52 -28.70 -7.61
C PRO A 273 3.96 -28.62 -9.04
N MET A 274 2.70 -28.18 -9.18
CA MET A 274 1.99 -28.19 -10.47
C MET A 274 2.38 -27.04 -11.41
N ILE A 275 3.00 -25.97 -10.91
CA ILE A 275 3.50 -24.84 -11.71
C ILE A 275 4.98 -24.62 -11.40
N LYS A 276 5.84 -24.74 -12.41
CA LYS A 276 7.28 -24.53 -12.26
C LYS A 276 7.68 -23.11 -12.70
N ILE A 277 8.73 -22.58 -12.10
CA ILE A 277 9.35 -21.31 -12.53
C ILE A 277 9.86 -21.40 -13.98
N SER A 278 10.23 -22.60 -14.44
CA SER A 278 10.54 -22.86 -15.85
C SER A 278 9.36 -22.54 -16.78
N ASP A 279 8.15 -22.92 -16.40
CA ASP A 279 6.93 -22.74 -17.19
C ASP A 279 6.63 -21.25 -17.36
N ILE A 280 6.87 -20.46 -16.30
CA ILE A 280 6.76 -19.00 -16.34
C ILE A 280 7.85 -18.40 -17.24
N ARG A 281 9.09 -18.87 -17.14
CA ARG A 281 10.20 -18.37 -17.97
C ARG A 281 9.95 -18.61 -19.46
N GLU A 282 9.43 -19.79 -19.84
CA GLU A 282 9.12 -20.15 -21.22
C GLU A 282 8.11 -19.18 -21.89
N ILE A 283 7.14 -18.66 -21.14
CA ILE A 283 6.19 -17.64 -21.63
C ILE A 283 6.90 -16.35 -22.06
N TYR A 284 7.92 -15.94 -21.31
CA TYR A 284 8.60 -14.66 -21.54
C TYR A 284 9.78 -14.76 -22.51
N THR A 285 10.31 -15.97 -22.75
CA THR A 285 11.44 -16.17 -23.68
C THR A 285 11.04 -16.44 -25.12
N GLU A 286 9.86 -17.01 -25.41
CA GLU A 286 9.43 -17.28 -26.79
C GLU A 286 8.36 -16.31 -27.31
N LYS A 287 8.77 -15.41 -28.21
CA LYS A 287 7.89 -14.42 -28.86
C LYS A 287 6.96 -15.00 -29.95
N SER A 288 7.02 -16.30 -30.24
CA SER A 288 6.33 -16.92 -31.40
C SER A 288 5.25 -17.96 -31.04
N SER A 289 5.14 -18.38 -29.78
CA SER A 289 4.25 -19.46 -29.32
C SER A 289 3.39 -19.04 -28.11
N SER A 290 3.31 -17.74 -27.84
CA SER A 290 2.86 -17.20 -26.55
C SER A 290 1.39 -17.51 -26.21
N GLN A 291 0.52 -17.69 -27.20
CA GLN A 291 -0.89 -17.99 -26.96
C GLN A 291 -1.13 -19.39 -26.39
N SER A 292 -0.43 -20.44 -26.87
CA SER A 292 -0.66 -21.80 -26.38
C SER A 292 -0.17 -22.02 -24.96
N ASN A 293 0.92 -21.36 -24.58
CA ASN A 293 1.50 -21.50 -23.25
C ASN A 293 0.70 -20.71 -22.21
N ILE A 294 0.17 -19.53 -22.59
CA ILE A 294 -0.79 -18.78 -21.76
C ILE A 294 -2.10 -19.56 -21.59
N GLN A 295 -2.59 -20.22 -22.64
CA GLN A 295 -3.79 -21.05 -22.59
C GLN A 295 -3.61 -22.24 -21.62
N LYS A 296 -2.48 -22.95 -21.71
CA LYS A 296 -2.14 -24.06 -20.79
C LYS A 296 -2.06 -23.59 -19.33
N LEU A 297 -1.43 -22.45 -19.08
CA LEU A 297 -1.35 -21.90 -17.72
C LEU A 297 -2.71 -21.47 -17.18
N LYS A 298 -3.57 -20.95 -18.07
CA LYS A 298 -4.94 -20.58 -17.72
C LYS A 298 -5.76 -21.83 -17.36
N GLU A 299 -5.68 -22.88 -18.16
CA GLU A 299 -6.33 -24.18 -17.88
C GLU A 299 -5.82 -24.80 -16.56
N GLN A 300 -4.52 -24.68 -16.26
CA GLN A 300 -3.97 -25.12 -14.99
C GLN A 300 -4.45 -24.27 -13.80
N LEU A 301 -4.52 -22.95 -13.96
CA LEU A 301 -5.03 -22.05 -12.91
C LEU A 301 -6.53 -22.29 -12.65
N ASP A 302 -7.31 -22.43 -13.73
CA ASP A 302 -8.75 -22.69 -13.65
C ASP A 302 -8.99 -24.04 -12.96
N GLY A 303 -8.19 -25.08 -13.27
CA GLY A 303 -8.22 -26.35 -12.56
C GLY A 303 -7.87 -26.26 -11.06
N LEU A 304 -6.91 -25.40 -10.68
CA LEU A 304 -6.55 -25.14 -9.27
C LEU A 304 -7.67 -24.42 -8.50
N ILE A 305 -8.46 -23.59 -9.19
CA ILE A 305 -9.62 -22.90 -8.60
C ILE A 305 -10.78 -23.89 -8.42
N GLU A 306 -10.99 -24.81 -9.37
CA GLU A 306 -12.07 -25.79 -9.33
C GLU A 306 -11.84 -26.92 -8.32
N GLN A 307 -10.59 -27.35 -8.10
CA GLN A 307 -10.26 -28.49 -7.22
C GLN A 307 -10.08 -28.12 -5.74
N GLY A 308 -9.83 -26.85 -5.42
CA GLY A 308 -9.95 -26.30 -4.06
C GLY A 308 -8.90 -26.72 -3.02
N ASP A 309 -8.06 -27.72 -3.25
CA ASP A 309 -7.08 -28.25 -2.28
C ASP A 309 -5.62 -27.99 -2.71
N TRP A 310 -5.07 -26.82 -2.37
CA TRP A 310 -3.62 -26.55 -2.50
C TRP A 310 -3.11 -25.51 -1.49
N GLU A 311 -1.90 -25.71 -0.94
CA GLU A 311 -1.17 -24.70 -0.15
C GLU A 311 -0.15 -23.94 -1.02
N VAL A 312 0.26 -22.73 -0.59
CA VAL A 312 1.23 -21.88 -1.32
C VAL A 312 2.55 -22.61 -1.59
N CYS A 313 2.95 -23.50 -0.69
CA CYS A 313 4.14 -24.33 -0.80
C CYS A 313 4.02 -25.41 -1.89
N ASP A 314 2.80 -25.77 -2.27
CA ASP A 314 2.49 -26.80 -3.28
C ASP A 314 2.46 -26.23 -4.70
N VAL A 315 2.40 -24.89 -4.84
CA VAL A 315 2.28 -24.20 -6.14
C VAL A 315 3.60 -23.59 -6.61
N ILE A 316 4.50 -23.23 -5.70
CA ILE A 316 5.78 -22.61 -6.05
C ILE A 316 6.92 -23.46 -5.49
N GLU A 317 7.61 -24.15 -6.39
CA GLU A 317 8.95 -24.64 -6.10
C GLU A 317 9.84 -23.42 -5.81
N HIS A 318 10.41 -23.33 -4.60
CA HIS A 318 11.54 -22.43 -4.38
C HIS A 318 12.68 -22.93 -5.26
N ASP A 319 12.91 -22.22 -6.36
CA ASP A 319 14.01 -22.48 -7.27
C ASP A 319 15.34 -22.18 -6.56
N TYR A 320 15.81 -23.14 -5.75
CA TYR A 320 17.18 -23.21 -5.26
C TYR A 320 18.19 -23.44 -6.41
N SER A 321 17.75 -23.50 -7.67
CA SER A 321 18.58 -23.80 -8.85
C SER A 321 19.01 -22.56 -9.67
N LEU A 322 18.66 -21.34 -9.24
CA LEU A 322 19.56 -20.20 -9.45
C LEU A 322 20.75 -20.40 -8.50
N ALA A 323 22.01 -20.23 -8.97
CA ALA A 323 23.20 -20.42 -8.13
C ALA A 323 22.90 -19.92 -6.72
N PRO A 324 23.01 -20.78 -5.68
CA PRO A 324 22.46 -20.49 -4.36
C PRO A 324 22.82 -19.05 -3.99
N VAL A 325 21.89 -18.27 -3.42
CA VAL A 325 22.17 -16.89 -2.99
C VAL A 325 23.53 -16.81 -2.27
N PHE A 326 23.87 -17.86 -1.54
CA PHE A 326 25.19 -18.17 -1.01
C PHE A 326 26.34 -18.11 -2.03
N ASP A 327 26.33 -18.87 -3.12
CA ASP A 327 27.35 -18.83 -4.18
C ASP A 327 27.45 -17.43 -4.83
N SER A 328 26.34 -16.69 -4.95
CA SER A 328 26.38 -15.28 -5.40
C SER A 328 27.05 -14.35 -4.40
N ILE A 329 26.77 -14.52 -3.10
CA ILE A 329 27.42 -13.75 -2.03
C ILE A 329 28.91 -14.08 -1.98
N ILE A 330 29.29 -15.36 -2.05
CA ILE A 330 30.68 -15.80 -2.09
C ILE A 330 31.40 -15.23 -3.31
N TYR A 331 30.74 -15.20 -4.47
CA TYR A 331 31.31 -14.60 -5.68
C TYR A 331 31.56 -13.10 -5.52
N TYR A 332 30.62 -12.37 -4.92
CA TYR A 332 30.77 -10.94 -4.60
C TYR A 332 31.92 -10.69 -3.61
N ILE A 333 31.99 -11.45 -2.51
CA ILE A 333 33.06 -11.36 -1.51
C ILE A 333 34.42 -11.63 -2.17
N THR A 334 34.50 -12.66 -3.01
CA THR A 334 35.71 -13.01 -3.74
C THR A 334 36.13 -11.85 -4.66
N GLY A 335 35.20 -11.23 -5.38
CA GLY A 335 35.49 -10.05 -6.21
C GLY A 335 36.01 -8.84 -5.41
N TYR A 336 35.49 -8.63 -4.21
CA TYR A 336 36.01 -7.61 -3.29
C TYR A 336 37.43 -7.94 -2.79
N LEU A 337 37.72 -9.20 -2.48
CA LEU A 337 39.06 -9.66 -2.11
C LEU A 337 40.05 -9.46 -3.26
N CYS A 338 39.66 -9.77 -4.51
CA CYS A 338 40.47 -9.52 -5.69
C CYS A 338 40.89 -8.04 -5.79
N LYS A 339 39.95 -7.12 -5.55
CA LYS A 339 40.21 -5.68 -5.56
C LYS A 339 41.22 -5.27 -4.49
N ARG A 340 41.17 -5.87 -3.29
CA ARG A 340 42.14 -5.60 -2.22
C ARG A 340 43.52 -6.18 -2.53
N ILE A 341 43.59 -7.41 -3.03
CA ILE A 341 44.86 -8.08 -3.38
C ILE A 341 45.55 -7.33 -4.53
N LYS A 342 44.81 -6.90 -5.56
CA LYS A 342 45.37 -6.08 -6.65
C LYS A 342 45.89 -4.71 -6.18
N ARG A 343 45.30 -4.11 -5.15
CA ARG A 343 45.80 -2.86 -4.55
C ARG A 343 47.10 -3.04 -3.76
N GLN A 344 47.33 -4.23 -3.21
CA GLN A 344 48.50 -4.50 -2.36
C GLN A 344 49.67 -5.16 -3.10
N SER A 345 49.39 -5.96 -4.13
CA SER A 345 50.42 -6.62 -4.94
C SER A 345 50.81 -5.78 -6.15
N LYS A 346 52.11 -5.60 -6.37
CA LYS A 346 52.68 -4.97 -7.59
C LYS A 346 53.14 -5.99 -8.64
N CYS A 347 52.99 -7.29 -8.36
CA CYS A 347 53.43 -8.35 -9.27
C CYS A 347 52.40 -8.59 -10.39
N PRO A 348 52.78 -8.47 -11.68
CA PRO A 348 51.86 -8.64 -12.81
C PRO A 348 51.24 -10.04 -12.87
N VAL A 349 52.03 -11.07 -12.53
CA VAL A 349 51.59 -12.48 -12.50
C VAL A 349 50.51 -12.68 -11.45
N CYS A 350 50.72 -12.17 -10.23
CA CYS A 350 49.73 -12.27 -9.14
C CYS A 350 48.44 -11.50 -9.45
N GLN A 351 48.55 -10.35 -10.12
CA GLN A 351 47.38 -9.57 -10.53
C GLN A 351 46.56 -10.27 -11.61
N ALA A 352 47.21 -10.96 -12.56
CA ALA A 352 46.54 -11.76 -13.58
C ALA A 352 45.91 -13.05 -13.00
N ALA A 353 46.56 -13.67 -12.02
CA ALA A 353 46.10 -14.90 -11.39
C ALA A 353 44.81 -14.70 -10.55
N VAL A 354 44.64 -13.54 -9.93
CA VAL A 354 43.55 -13.27 -8.96
C VAL A 354 42.25 -12.81 -9.63
N GLY A 355 42.27 -12.27 -10.85
CA GLY A 355 41.05 -11.84 -11.52
C GLY A 355 41.18 -11.84 -13.04
N THR A 356 40.08 -12.15 -13.73
CA THR A 356 40.05 -12.21 -15.20
C THR A 356 39.65 -10.86 -15.80
N SER A 357 40.29 -10.48 -16.90
CA SER A 357 39.91 -9.32 -17.73
C SER A 357 38.75 -9.63 -18.67
N THR A 358 38.53 -10.91 -18.96
CA THR A 358 37.36 -11.37 -19.68
C THR A 358 36.25 -11.71 -18.67
N PRO A 359 35.02 -11.19 -18.86
CA PRO A 359 33.88 -11.75 -18.18
C PRO A 359 33.74 -13.16 -18.72
N THR A 360 34.14 -14.17 -17.94
CA THR A 360 33.77 -15.55 -18.20
C THR A 360 32.26 -15.62 -18.00
N CYS A 361 31.58 -15.26 -19.09
CA CYS A 361 30.19 -15.47 -19.36
C CYS A 361 29.87 -16.93 -19.00
N LEU A 362 28.89 -17.13 -18.11
CA LEU A 362 28.01 -18.32 -17.95
C LEU A 362 27.70 -18.71 -16.49
N LEU A 363 28.37 -18.16 -15.47
CA LEU A 363 28.01 -18.48 -14.09
C LEU A 363 26.85 -17.60 -13.58
N SER A 364 25.72 -18.23 -13.23
CA SER A 364 24.56 -17.59 -12.59
C SER A 364 24.92 -16.92 -11.25
N SER A 365 26.03 -17.34 -10.61
CA SER A 365 26.55 -16.74 -9.38
C SER A 365 27.11 -15.31 -9.56
N ALA A 366 27.44 -14.88 -10.78
CA ALA A 366 27.97 -13.54 -11.04
C ALA A 366 26.90 -12.43 -11.05
N ALA A 367 25.64 -12.75 -10.77
CA ALA A 367 24.50 -11.81 -10.86
C ALA A 367 24.67 -10.56 -9.98
N LEU A 368 25.22 -10.68 -8.77
CA LEU A 368 25.42 -9.55 -7.85
C LEU A 368 26.53 -8.59 -8.31
N CYS A 369 27.63 -9.10 -8.88
CA CYS A 369 28.70 -8.24 -9.40
C CYS A 369 28.27 -7.42 -10.63
N ARG A 370 27.23 -7.85 -11.36
CA ARG A 370 26.67 -7.06 -12.48
C ARG A 370 25.91 -5.82 -12.03
N MET A 371 25.48 -5.75 -10.76
CA MET A 371 24.76 -4.61 -10.22
C MET A 371 25.69 -3.50 -9.68
N ASP A 372 26.98 -3.79 -9.51
CA ASP A 372 27.98 -2.82 -9.04
C ASP A 372 29.22 -2.86 -9.96
N GLU A 373 29.29 -1.89 -10.88
CA GLU A 373 30.37 -1.78 -11.88
C GLU A 373 31.77 -1.61 -11.28
N GLN A 374 31.89 -1.40 -9.96
CA GLN A 374 33.17 -1.19 -9.29
C GLN A 374 33.84 -2.46 -8.75
N ILE A 375 33.23 -3.64 -8.91
CA ILE A 375 33.72 -4.91 -8.37
C ILE A 375 34.36 -5.75 -9.47
N LEU A 376 35.54 -6.30 -9.19
CA LEU A 376 36.29 -7.11 -10.14
C LEU A 376 35.76 -8.55 -10.18
N HIS A 377 35.79 -9.15 -11.36
CA HIS A 377 35.48 -10.57 -11.51
C HIS A 377 36.66 -11.44 -11.01
N PRO A 378 36.41 -12.31 -10.03
CA PRO A 378 37.43 -13.24 -9.54
C PRO A 378 37.73 -14.32 -10.58
N ASN A 379 38.96 -14.82 -10.55
CA ASN A 379 39.31 -16.05 -11.26
C ASN A 379 38.47 -17.23 -10.70
N VAL A 380 38.02 -18.14 -11.58
CA VAL A 380 37.23 -19.33 -11.22
C VAL A 380 37.92 -20.19 -10.17
N GLN A 381 39.24 -20.35 -10.24
CA GLN A 381 40.00 -21.12 -9.26
C GLN A 381 39.96 -20.46 -7.87
N LEU A 382 40.09 -19.13 -7.82
CA LEU A 382 40.00 -18.37 -6.58
C LEU A 382 38.59 -18.42 -5.98
N PHE A 383 37.56 -18.31 -6.82
CA PHE A 383 36.17 -18.48 -6.38
C PHE A 383 35.92 -19.86 -5.76
N ASN A 384 36.38 -20.93 -6.42
CA ASN A 384 36.25 -22.29 -5.90
C ASN A 384 37.03 -22.49 -4.60
N PHE A 385 38.19 -21.84 -4.46
CA PHE A 385 38.97 -21.86 -3.23
C PHE A 385 38.23 -21.20 -2.05
N ILE A 386 37.68 -19.99 -2.24
CA ILE A 386 36.91 -19.30 -1.18
C ILE A 386 35.63 -20.08 -0.84
N ARG A 387 34.97 -20.66 -1.84
CA ARG A 387 33.79 -21.52 -1.63
C ARG A 387 34.13 -22.76 -0.77
N GLY A 388 35.29 -23.38 -1.00
CA GLY A 388 35.79 -24.49 -0.20
C GLY A 388 36.13 -24.10 1.25
N ILE A 389 36.71 -22.91 1.45
CA ILE A 389 36.95 -22.36 2.80
C ILE A 389 35.64 -22.19 3.55
N GLU A 390 34.64 -21.57 2.92
CA GLU A 390 33.35 -21.31 3.56
C GLU A 390 32.64 -22.62 3.93
N ALA A 391 32.67 -23.64 3.07
CA ALA A 391 32.09 -24.95 3.37
C ALA A 391 32.72 -25.59 4.62
N LYS A 392 34.06 -25.48 4.79
CA LYS A 392 34.74 -25.93 6.01
C LYS A 392 34.41 -25.09 7.22
N PHE A 393 34.34 -23.77 7.05
CA PHE A 393 33.97 -22.86 8.12
C PHE A 393 32.59 -23.22 8.68
N VAL A 394 31.60 -23.42 7.80
CA VAL A 394 30.24 -23.84 8.18
C VAL A 394 30.24 -25.17 8.93
N ALA A 395 31.00 -26.17 8.46
CA ALA A 395 31.09 -27.46 9.14
C ALA A 395 31.71 -27.39 10.55
N ASN A 396 32.56 -26.38 10.80
CA ASN A 396 33.30 -26.24 12.05
C ASN A 396 32.73 -25.16 12.99
N LEU A 397 31.62 -24.49 12.64
CA LEU A 397 31.04 -23.35 13.37
C LEU A 397 30.84 -23.59 14.88
N ASN A 398 30.49 -24.82 15.25
CA ASN A 398 30.19 -25.19 16.64
C ASN A 398 31.42 -25.66 17.44
N LEU A 399 32.60 -25.70 16.83
CA LEU A 399 33.82 -26.12 17.51
C LEU A 399 34.46 -24.92 18.25
N PRO A 400 34.96 -25.09 19.49
CA PRO A 400 35.62 -24.00 20.21
C PRO A 400 36.92 -23.50 19.53
N ASN A 401 37.47 -24.28 18.61
CA ASN A 401 38.68 -23.99 17.84
C ASN A 401 38.40 -23.85 16.32
N VAL A 402 37.28 -23.22 15.94
CA VAL A 402 36.82 -23.03 14.53
C VAL A 402 37.96 -22.63 13.59
N TYR A 403 38.81 -21.67 13.99
CA TYR A 403 39.87 -21.14 13.13
C TYR A 403 40.90 -22.21 12.78
N SER A 404 41.43 -22.94 13.77
CA SER A 404 42.44 -23.99 13.52
C SER A 404 41.84 -25.21 12.83
N ALA A 405 40.58 -25.55 13.14
CA ALA A 405 39.85 -26.62 12.47
C ALA A 405 39.55 -26.30 10.99
N THR A 406 39.34 -25.02 10.66
CA THR A 406 39.07 -24.56 9.29
C THR A 406 40.35 -24.40 8.46
N SER A 407 41.44 -23.94 9.10
CA SER A 407 42.74 -23.71 8.45
C SER A 407 43.62 -24.98 8.35
N GLY A 408 43.44 -25.95 9.24
CA GLY A 408 44.09 -27.26 9.15
C GLY A 408 43.62 -28.01 7.90
N ASN A 409 44.56 -28.40 7.03
CA ASN A 409 44.30 -29.05 5.73
C ASN A 409 43.67 -28.18 4.63
N LEU A 410 44.02 -26.89 4.53
CA LEU A 410 43.75 -26.15 3.29
C LEU A 410 44.63 -26.61 2.11
N GLU A 411 45.84 -27.11 2.39
CA GLU A 411 46.82 -27.57 1.38
C GLU A 411 46.49 -28.95 0.76
N ALA A 412 45.75 -29.82 1.47
CA ALA A 412 45.40 -31.15 0.97
C ALA A 412 44.38 -31.13 -0.20
N TYR A 413 43.74 -29.97 -0.46
CA TYR A 413 42.75 -29.76 -1.51
C TYR A 413 43.28 -28.85 -2.63
N CYS A 414 44.59 -28.95 -2.94
CA CYS A 414 45.23 -28.26 -4.05
C CYS A 414 44.54 -28.52 -5.41
N TRP A 415 43.53 -27.68 -5.71
CA TRP A 415 43.13 -27.31 -7.06
C TRP A 415 43.86 -26.04 -7.53
N LEU A 416 44.88 -25.60 -6.78
CA LEU A 416 45.77 -24.49 -7.12
C LEU A 416 46.99 -25.02 -7.87
N ASN A 417 46.76 -25.54 -9.08
CA ASN A 417 47.77 -25.42 -10.12
C ASN A 417 47.58 -24.04 -10.72
N PHE A 418 48.29 -23.05 -10.16
CA PHE A 418 48.42 -21.70 -10.72
C PHE A 418 49.18 -21.71 -12.04
#